data_AF-A0A227J1E6-F1
#
_entry.id   AF-A0A227J1E6-F1
#
_cell.length_a   1.000
_cell.length_b   1.000
_cell.length_c   1.000
_cell.angle_alpha   90.00
_cell.angle_beta   90.00
_cell.angle_gamma   90.00
#
_symmetry.space_group_name_H-M   'P 1'
#
loop_
_entity.id
_entity.type
_entity.pdbx_description
1 polymer ?
#
loop_
_entity_poly.entity_id
_entity_poly.type
_entity_poly.pdbx_seq_one_letter_code
_entity_poly.pdbx_strand_id
1 'polypeptide(L)'
;VAQVRESATALTRYAKQNNVAVFIVGHVTKDGTLAGPKVLEHIIDCSVLLDGGTDSRFRTLRSHKNRFGAVNELGVFAMTGQGLKEVS
;
A
#
# COMPACT_ATOMS: atom_id res chain seq x y z
N VAL A 1 -17.69 5.72 -1.92
CA VAL A 1 -16.43 6.19 -1.30
C VAL A 1 -16.52 6.33 0.22
N ALA A 2 -17.61 6.88 0.78
CA ALA A 2 -17.73 7.10 2.23
C ALA A 2 -17.54 5.83 3.09
N GLN A 3 -18.18 4.71 2.72
CA GLN A 3 -18.06 3.43 3.43
C GLN A 3 -16.60 2.95 3.54
N VAL A 4 -15.81 3.05 2.47
CA VAL A 4 -14.38 2.65 2.48
C VAL A 4 -13.58 3.49 3.47
N ARG A 5 -13.85 4.79 3.58
CA ARG A 5 -13.20 5.68 4.56
C ARG A 5 -13.60 5.36 5.99
N GLU A 6 -14.88 5.06 6.21
CA GLU A 6 -15.39 4.68 7.52
C GLU A 6 -14.76 3.37 8.00
N SER A 7 -14.74 2.34 7.15
CA SER A 7 -14.09 1.06 7.44
C SER A 7 -12.60 1.23 7.74
N ALA A 8 -11.87 2.01 6.92
CA ALA A 8 -10.46 2.30 7.19
C ALA A 8 -10.26 3.04 8.52
N THR A 9 -11.13 3.99 8.86
CA THR A 9 -11.07 4.71 10.15
C THR A 9 -11.31 3.77 11.32
N ALA A 10 -12.27 2.84 11.21
CA ALA A 10 -12.52 1.83 12.22
C ALA A 10 -11.31 0.91 12.43
N LEU A 11 -10.68 0.46 11.34
CA LEU A 11 -9.46 -0.35 11.37
C LEU A 11 -8.28 0.40 12.02
N THR A 12 -8.07 1.67 11.67
CA THR A 12 -7.02 2.50 12.30
C THR A 12 -7.26 2.67 13.80
N ARG A 13 -8.52 2.85 14.24
CA ARG A 13 -8.85 2.93 15.67
C ARG A 13 -8.57 1.60 16.38
N TYR A 14 -8.97 0.48 15.78
CA TYR A 14 -8.68 -0.85 16.30
C TYR A 14 -7.17 -1.10 16.45
N ALA A 15 -6.38 -0.76 15.42
CA ALA A 15 -4.92 -0.88 15.43
C ALA A 15 -4.29 -0.12 16.60
N LYS A 16 -4.73 1.13 16.84
CA LYS A 16 -4.25 1.98 17.94
C LYS A 16 -4.64 1.45 19.32
N GLN A 17 -5.88 0.97 19.47
CA GLN A 17 -6.38 0.47 20.76
C GLN A 17 -5.70 -0.84 21.18
N ASN A 18 -5.38 -1.70 20.22
CA ASN A 18 -4.81 -3.02 20.47
C ASN A 18 -3.29 -3.08 20.27
N ASN A 19 -2.67 -1.97 19.86
CA ASN A 19 -1.25 -1.88 19.54
C ASN A 19 -0.79 -2.95 18.52
N VAL A 20 -1.55 -3.09 17.42
CA VAL A 20 -1.26 -4.05 16.35
C VAL A 20 -1.10 -3.35 15.01
N ALA A 21 -0.29 -3.94 14.12
CA ALA A 21 -0.20 -3.48 12.73
C ALA A 21 -1.38 -4.02 11.90
N VAL A 22 -1.98 -3.15 11.08
CA VAL A 22 -3.04 -3.53 10.12
C VAL A 22 -2.60 -3.16 8.72
N PHE A 23 -2.61 -4.14 7.83
CA PHE A 23 -2.36 -3.95 6.40
C PHE A 23 -3.67 -3.88 5.64
N ILE A 24 -3.82 -2.88 4.77
CA ILE A 24 -4.99 -2.71 3.91
C ILE A 24 -4.52 -2.79 2.46
N VAL A 25 -5.10 -3.71 1.68
CA VAL A 25 -4.80 -3.87 0.26
C VAL A 25 -5.86 -3.16 -0.56
N GLY A 26 -5.46 -2.14 -1.31
CA GLY A 26 -6.31 -1.42 -2.25
C GLY A 26 -5.89 -1.72 -3.69
N HIS A 27 -6.80 -2.29 -4.48
CA HIS A 27 -6.55 -2.48 -5.91
C HIS A 27 -6.80 -1.17 -6.66
N VAL A 28 -5.84 -0.78 -7.52
CA VAL A 28 -6.00 0.37 -8.42
C VAL A 28 -6.72 -0.10 -9.69
N THR A 29 -7.88 0.46 -9.98
CA THR A 29 -8.61 0.21 -11.23
C THR A 29 -8.26 1.26 -12.29
N LYS A 30 -8.56 0.98 -13.57
CA LYS A 30 -8.22 1.84 -14.72
C LYS A 30 -8.71 3.28 -14.59
N ASP A 31 -9.84 3.49 -13.93
CA ASP A 31 -10.45 4.81 -13.77
C ASP A 31 -9.87 5.59 -12.58
N GLY A 32 -9.03 4.95 -11.75
CA GLY A 32 -8.44 5.56 -10.55
C GLY A 32 -9.44 5.94 -9.45
N THR A 33 -10.74 5.71 -9.68
CA THR A 33 -11.86 6.15 -8.83
C THR A 33 -12.27 5.14 -7.76
N LEU A 34 -12.03 3.84 -7.99
CA LEU A 34 -12.47 2.80 -7.07
C LEU A 34 -11.38 2.52 -6.03
N ALA A 35 -11.61 2.95 -4.79
CA ALA A 35 -10.77 2.65 -3.62
C ALA A 35 -9.28 3.01 -3.80
N GLY A 36 -8.99 4.04 -4.60
CA GLY A 36 -7.63 4.51 -4.81
C GLY A 36 -6.99 5.00 -3.51
N PRO A 37 -5.66 4.84 -3.35
CA PRO A 37 -4.93 5.24 -2.14
C PRO A 37 -5.20 6.70 -1.74
N LYS A 38 -5.51 7.59 -2.69
CA LYS A 38 -5.92 8.98 -2.45
C LYS A 38 -7.08 9.14 -1.46
N VAL A 39 -8.08 8.26 -1.53
CA VAL A 39 -9.25 8.33 -0.63
C VAL A 39 -8.85 8.04 0.83
N LEU A 40 -7.82 7.22 1.00
CA LEU A 40 -7.32 6.75 2.30
C LEU A 40 -6.07 7.51 2.76
N GLU A 41 -5.50 8.35 1.91
CA GLU A 41 -4.18 8.96 2.06
C GLU A 41 -4.04 9.74 3.37
N HIS A 42 -5.11 10.38 3.84
CA HIS A 42 -5.11 11.10 5.11
C HIS A 42 -5.41 10.22 6.34
N ILE A 43 -5.98 9.02 6.14
CA ILE A 43 -6.41 8.11 7.21
C ILE A 43 -5.29 7.15 7.61
N ILE A 44 -4.47 6.71 6.64
CA ILE A 44 -3.40 5.74 6.85
C ILE A 44 -2.10 6.41 7.31
N ASP A 45 -1.28 5.67 8.06
CA ASP A 45 0.03 6.14 8.51
C ASP A 45 1.15 5.88 7.49
N CYS A 46 1.02 4.83 6.68
CA CYS A 46 1.93 4.47 5.59
C CYS A 46 1.15 4.08 4.33
N SER A 47 1.67 4.46 3.17
CA SER A 47 1.14 4.13 1.84
C SER A 47 2.29 3.66 0.97
N VAL A 48 2.16 2.44 0.46
CA VAL A 48 3.16 1.79 -0.39
C VAL A 48 2.47 1.25 -1.63
N LEU A 49 3.04 1.53 -2.79
CA LEU A 49 2.54 1.07 -4.08
C LEU A 49 3.45 -0.02 -4.61
N LEU A 50 2.86 -1.18 -4.93
CA LEU A 50 3.52 -2.23 -5.69
C LEU A 50 3.12 -2.07 -7.16
N ASP A 51 4.07 -1.72 -8.01
CA ASP A 51 3.86 -1.54 -9.44
C ASP A 51 4.59 -2.61 -10.26
N GLY A 52 3.95 -3.06 -11.34
CA GLY A 52 4.61 -3.82 -12.38
C GLY A 52 5.09 -2.83 -13.42
N GLY A 53 6.34 -2.37 -13.29
CA GLY A 53 6.94 -1.45 -14.24
C GLY A 53 6.96 -2.00 -15.68
N THR A 54 7.62 -1.30 -16.59
CA THR A 54 7.72 -1.68 -18.01
C THR A 54 8.30 -3.07 -18.24
N ASP A 55 9.14 -3.57 -17.35
CA ASP A 55 9.61 -4.95 -17.34
C ASP A 55 8.74 -5.82 -16.42
N SER A 56 7.93 -6.69 -17.03
CA SER A 56 7.01 -7.57 -16.31
C SER A 56 7.70 -8.60 -15.39
N ARG A 57 9.03 -8.74 -15.47
CA ARG A 57 9.81 -9.63 -14.60
C ARG A 57 10.00 -9.07 -13.19
N PHE A 58 10.01 -7.74 -13.08
CA PHE A 58 10.23 -7.07 -11.80
C PHE A 58 8.96 -6.38 -11.29
N ARG A 59 8.88 -6.24 -9.98
CA ARG A 59 7.87 -5.46 -9.26
C ARG A 59 8.60 -4.47 -8.40
N THR A 60 8.13 -3.24 -8.42
CA THR A 60 8.73 -2.13 -7.71
C THR A 60 7.79 -1.76 -6.59
N LEU A 61 8.29 -1.80 -5.36
CA LEU A 61 7.57 -1.36 -4.17
C LEU A 61 8.09 0.02 -3.79
N ARG A 62 7.23 1.05 -3.82
CA ARG A 62 7.60 2.43 -3.52
C ARG A 62 6.73 3.03 -2.42
N SER A 63 7.36 3.62 -1.41
CA SER A 63 6.64 4.39 -0.38
C SER A 63 6.24 5.77 -0.92
N HIS A 64 4.95 6.10 -0.81
CA HIS A 64 4.42 7.44 -1.14
C HIS A 64 4.12 8.26 0.10
N LYS A 65 3.81 7.59 1.22
CA LYS A 65 3.64 8.18 2.54
C LYS A 65 4.23 7.22 3.56
N ASN A 66 5.04 7.72 4.48
CA ASN A 66 5.58 6.89 5.56
C ASN A 66 5.79 7.76 6.80
N ARG A 67 4.96 7.59 7.84
CA ARG A 67 5.14 8.29 9.12
C ARG A 67 6.25 7.71 9.99
N PHE A 68 6.79 6.55 9.61
CA PHE A 68 7.75 5.80 10.40
C PHE A 68 9.12 5.66 9.71
N GLY A 69 9.35 6.36 8.61
CA GLY A 69 10.58 6.24 7.83
C GLY A 69 10.60 7.13 6.59
N ALA A 70 11.51 6.84 5.66
CA ALA A 70 11.66 7.60 4.44
C ALA A 70 10.47 7.43 3.48
N VAL A 71 10.17 8.51 2.76
CA VAL A 71 9.31 8.49 1.57
C VAL A 71 10.18 8.27 0.34
N ASN A 72 9.58 7.77 -0.74
CA ASN A 72 10.26 7.42 -2.00
C ASN A 72 11.33 6.34 -1.88
N GLU A 73 11.35 5.61 -0.77
CA GLU A 73 12.15 4.38 -0.63
C GLU A 73 11.66 3.34 -1.64
N LEU A 74 12.60 2.60 -2.22
CA LEU A 74 12.39 1.73 -3.36
C LEU A 74 12.90 0.33 -3.04
N GLY A 75 12.02 -0.66 -3.10
CA GLY A 75 12.41 -2.07 -3.13
C GLY A 75 12.09 -2.68 -4.49
N VAL A 76 13.02 -3.47 -5.04
CA VAL A 76 12.84 -4.16 -6.31
C VAL A 76 12.74 -5.66 -6.06
N PHE A 77 11.67 -6.27 -6.58
CA PHE A 77 11.36 -7.68 -6.38
C PHE A 77 11.19 -8.39 -7.72
N ALA A 78 11.64 -9.65 -7.81
CA ALA A 78 11.34 -10.54 -8.92
C ALA A 78 10.22 -11.51 -8.52
N MET A 79 9.23 -11.71 -9.39
CA MET A 79 8.22 -12.75 -9.17
C MET A 79 8.76 -14.11 -9.63
N THR A 80 8.88 -15.04 -8.70
CA THR A 80 9.34 -16.41 -8.95
C THR A 80 8.19 -17.40 -8.75
N GLY A 81 8.42 -18.68 -9.05
CA GLY A 81 7.44 -19.73 -8.72
C GLY A 81 7.18 -19.90 -7.22
N GLN A 82 8.02 -19.34 -6.35
CA GLN A 82 7.87 -19.35 -4.89
C GLN A 82 7.32 -18.01 -4.35
N GLY A 83 7.00 -17.04 -5.22
CA GLY A 83 6.54 -15.70 -4.86
C GLY A 83 7.58 -14.61 -5.10
N LEU A 84 7.38 -13.45 -4.45
CA LEU A 84 8.25 -12.27 -4.59
C LEU A 84 9.58 -12.48 -3.87
N LYS A 85 10.68 -12.34 -4.60
CA LYS A 85 12.04 -12.38 -4.07
C LYS A 85 12.69 -11.01 -4.26
N GLU A 86 13.27 -10.47 -3.18
CA GLU A 86 14.05 -9.24 -3.23
C GLU A 86 15.24 -9.36 -4.19
N VAL A 87 15.50 -8.28 -4.93
CA VAL A 87 16.62 -8.14 -5.86
C VAL A 87 17.58 -7.06 -5.37
N SER A 88 17.03 -5.91 -4.94
CA SER A 88 17.75 -4.75 -4.43
C SER A 88 16.86 -3.84 -3.60
#